data_AF-A0A6L4Y6Q8-F1
#
_entry.id   AF-A0A6L4Y6Q8-F1
#
_cell.length_a   1.000
_cell.length_b   1.000
_cell.length_c   1.000
_cell.angle_alpha   90.00
_cell.angle_beta   90.00
_cell.angle_gamma   90.00
#
_symmetry.space_group_name_H-M   'P 1'
#
loop_
_entity.id
_entity.type
_entity.pdbx_description
1 polymer ?
#
loop_
_entity_poly.entity_id
_entity_poly.type
_entity_poly.pdbx_seq_one_letter_code
_entity_poly.pdbx_strand_id
1 'polypeptide(L)'
;LRGREIGTYVHSPCNEYVFYPYESRNGRTKVAAEKNINSEHTTYLRYLRAHYDRLIARGYFAKSRKVWYELWNQRNLENFRTRKIVTPELSDRNRFCIAEEDVFYGDTVCGIVPKAQSDSRISLSFILGLLNSALLEWVYKKTTVPKAGGFFIYKVMFLKEIPIYNLDLSKQSDRVKHDAIAKLVECILATKAADPAADISALEGKIDQIVYELYGLTEEEIAIVEGRE
;
A
#
# COMPACT_ATOMS: atom_id res chain seq x y z
N LEU A 1 10.08 -3.17 2.05
CA LEU A 1 9.55 -2.44 0.89
C LEU A 1 9.80 -0.93 1.02
N ARG A 2 10.34 -0.32 -0.02
CA ARG A 2 10.61 1.11 -0.22
C ARG A 2 9.75 1.63 -1.37
N GLY A 3 9.55 2.94 -1.42
CA GLY A 3 8.74 3.57 -2.47
C GLY A 3 9.24 3.25 -3.89
N ARG A 4 10.55 3.22 -4.10
CA ARG A 4 11.16 2.90 -5.41
C ARG A 4 10.84 1.49 -5.93
N GLU A 5 10.47 0.56 -5.06
CA GLU A 5 10.17 -0.83 -5.44
C GLU A 5 8.70 -1.01 -5.83
N ILE A 6 7.82 -0.05 -5.53
CA ILE A 6 6.39 -0.16 -5.83
C ILE A 6 6.14 0.23 -7.29
N GLY A 7 5.61 -0.69 -8.09
CA GLY A 7 5.10 -0.42 -9.44
C GLY A 7 3.57 -0.32 -9.47
N THR A 8 3.03 -0.24 -10.69
CA THR A 8 1.60 -0.36 -10.93
C THR A 8 1.22 -1.85 -10.88
N TYR A 9 0.24 -2.21 -10.04
CA TYR A 9 -0.23 -3.54 -9.70
C TYR A 9 0.74 -4.46 -8.95
N VAL A 10 2.04 -4.40 -9.23
CA VAL A 10 3.08 -5.25 -8.63
C VAL A 10 4.24 -4.44 -8.07
N HIS A 11 5.00 -4.99 -7.12
CA HIS A 11 6.25 -4.41 -6.64
C HIS A 11 7.45 -5.31 -6.97
N SER A 12 8.64 -4.73 -7.07
CA SER A 12 9.90 -5.47 -7.20
C SER A 12 10.20 -6.26 -5.91
N PRO A 13 11.01 -7.33 -5.99
CA PRO A 13 11.41 -8.11 -4.81
C PRO A 13 12.01 -7.25 -3.70
N CYS A 14 11.62 -7.56 -2.45
CA CYS A 14 12.18 -6.90 -1.27
C CYS A 14 13.51 -7.56 -0.88
N ASN A 15 14.61 -6.84 -1.03
CA ASN A 15 15.96 -7.33 -0.67
C ASN A 15 16.48 -6.76 0.66
N GLU A 16 15.65 -5.99 1.36
CA GLU A 16 15.98 -5.39 2.66
C GLU A 16 15.17 -6.04 3.77
N TYR A 17 15.83 -6.31 4.90
CA TYR A 17 15.21 -6.84 6.10
C TYR A 17 15.20 -5.77 7.19
N VAL A 18 14.14 -5.75 8.00
CA VAL A 18 14.03 -4.86 9.16
C VAL A 18 14.07 -5.68 10.44
N PHE A 19 14.92 -5.26 11.37
CA PHE A 19 14.82 -5.74 12.74
C PHE A 19 13.69 -4.99 13.44
N TYR A 20 12.58 -5.69 13.68
CA TYR A 20 11.41 -5.15 14.35
C TYR A 20 11.19 -5.88 15.68
N PRO A 21 11.78 -5.40 16.81
CA PRO A 21 11.82 -6.11 18.09
C PRO A 21 10.49 -6.04 18.87
N TYR A 22 9.39 -6.32 18.18
CA TYR A 22 8.06 -6.20 18.73
C TYR A 22 7.23 -7.43 18.37
N GLU A 23 6.32 -7.75 19.26
CA GLU A 23 5.38 -8.86 19.13
C GLU A 23 3.96 -8.37 19.40
N SER A 24 2.98 -9.09 18.85
CA SER A 24 1.56 -8.83 19.10
C SER A 24 1.18 -9.48 20.43
N ARG A 25 0.79 -8.69 21.43
CA ARG A 25 0.23 -9.17 22.71
C ARG A 25 -1.12 -8.51 22.92
N ASN A 26 -2.20 -9.31 22.91
CA ASN A 26 -3.59 -8.85 23.06
C ASN A 26 -3.94 -7.75 22.03
N GLY A 27 -3.57 -7.94 20.77
CA GLY A 27 -3.82 -6.98 19.69
C GLY A 27 -3.03 -5.67 19.79
N ARG A 28 -2.02 -5.60 20.67
CA ARG A 28 -1.15 -4.43 20.83
C ARG A 28 0.29 -4.80 20.53
N THR A 29 0.98 -3.91 19.84
CA THR A 29 2.42 -4.05 19.60
C THR A 29 3.20 -3.74 20.88
N LYS A 30 3.93 -4.73 21.38
CA LYS A 30 4.75 -4.66 22.58
C LYS A 30 6.17 -5.07 22.29
N VAL A 31 7.14 -4.47 22.97
CA VAL A 31 8.55 -4.82 22.84
C VAL A 31 8.74 -6.29 23.24
N ALA A 32 9.43 -7.06 22.39
CA ALA A 32 9.77 -8.43 22.71
C ALA A 32 10.82 -8.45 23.84
N ALA A 33 10.64 -9.36 24.80
CA ALA A 33 11.62 -9.53 25.88
C ALA A 33 12.95 -10.04 25.31
N GLU A 34 14.09 -9.51 25.80
CA GLU A 34 15.42 -9.87 25.28
C GLU A 34 15.68 -11.39 25.30
N LYS A 35 15.17 -12.09 26.32
CA LYS A 35 15.27 -13.57 26.41
C LYS A 35 14.60 -14.29 25.23
N ASN A 36 13.48 -13.77 24.72
CA ASN A 36 12.76 -14.33 23.58
C ASN A 36 13.54 -14.08 22.28
N ILE A 37 14.16 -12.91 22.16
CA ILE A 37 15.02 -12.57 21.02
C ILE A 37 16.26 -13.47 21.00
N ASN A 38 16.82 -13.78 22.18
CA ASN A 38 18.02 -14.62 22.30
C ASN A 38 17.77 -16.08 21.88
N SER A 39 16.61 -16.65 22.20
CA SER A 39 16.29 -18.05 21.81
C SER A 39 16.04 -18.21 20.31
N GLU A 40 15.52 -17.19 19.64
CA GLU A 40 15.12 -17.28 18.23
C GLU A 40 16.19 -16.71 17.28
N HIS A 41 17.04 -15.78 17.75
CA HIS A 41 17.82 -14.90 16.88
C HIS A 41 19.19 -14.48 17.47
N THR A 42 19.99 -15.44 17.95
CA THR A 42 21.31 -15.22 18.60
C THR A 42 22.28 -14.32 17.83
N THR A 43 22.34 -14.42 16.50
CA THR A 43 23.24 -13.58 15.67
C THR A 43 22.85 -12.10 15.68
N TYR A 44 21.55 -11.80 15.65
CA TYR A 44 21.05 -10.42 15.65
C TYR A 44 21.29 -9.74 16.98
N LEU A 45 21.02 -10.42 18.09
CA LEU A 45 21.23 -9.85 19.41
C LEU A 45 22.72 -9.55 19.66
N ARG A 46 23.61 -10.43 19.19
CA ARG A 46 25.06 -10.19 19.23
C ARG A 46 25.46 -8.93 18.44
N TYR A 47 24.91 -8.74 17.23
CA TYR A 47 25.14 -7.53 16.45
C TYR A 47 24.66 -6.27 17.20
N LEU A 48 23.45 -6.30 17.76
CA LEU A 48 22.91 -5.16 18.52
C LEU A 48 23.78 -4.84 19.74
N ARG A 49 24.20 -5.86 20.50
CA ARG A 49 25.07 -5.68 21.67
C ARG A 49 26.44 -5.10 21.28
N ALA A 50 27.02 -5.53 20.16
CA ALA A 50 28.26 -4.95 19.63
C ALA A 50 28.13 -3.46 19.25
N HIS A 51 26.90 -2.97 19.08
CA HIS A 51 26.60 -1.57 18.77
C HIS A 51 25.80 -0.87 19.89
N TYR A 52 25.85 -1.40 21.12
CA TYR A 52 25.06 -0.90 22.25
C TYR A 52 25.23 0.61 22.47
N ASP A 53 26.46 1.10 22.58
CA ASP A 53 26.76 2.52 22.84
C ASP A 53 26.16 3.43 21.77
N ARG A 54 26.24 3.02 20.50
CA ARG A 54 25.63 3.75 19.37
C ARG A 54 24.09 3.77 19.47
N LEU A 55 23.49 2.67 19.90
CA LEU A 55 22.03 2.56 20.02
C LEU A 55 21.50 3.42 21.16
N ILE A 56 22.14 3.40 22.33
CA ILE A 56 21.70 4.20 23.49
C ILE A 56 21.99 5.70 23.33
N ALA A 57 22.96 6.07 22.49
CA ALA A 57 23.24 7.47 22.14
C ALA A 57 22.08 8.15 21.38
N ARG A 58 21.07 7.39 20.91
CA ARG A 58 19.85 7.98 20.31
C ARG A 58 19.09 8.76 21.37
N GLY A 59 18.99 10.08 21.20
CA GLY A 59 18.52 11.01 22.25
C GLY A 59 17.15 10.75 22.86
N TYR A 60 16.28 9.97 22.22
CA TYR A 60 14.97 9.60 22.78
C TYR A 60 15.06 8.58 23.94
N PHE A 61 16.17 7.86 24.12
CA PHE A 61 16.34 6.97 25.27
C PHE A 61 16.50 7.74 26.58
N ALA A 62 17.22 8.87 26.55
CA ALA A 62 17.43 9.70 27.75
C ALA A 62 16.13 10.20 28.38
N LYS A 63 15.03 10.27 27.61
CA LYS A 63 13.73 10.77 28.04
C LYS A 63 12.61 9.73 27.92
N SER A 64 12.92 8.43 27.97
CA SER A 64 11.91 7.38 27.88
C SER A 64 12.21 6.17 28.76
N ARG A 65 11.21 5.32 28.97
CA ARG A 65 11.33 4.02 29.64
C ARG A 65 11.61 2.88 28.65
N LYS A 66 12.12 3.21 27.46
CA LYS A 66 12.31 2.26 26.39
C LYS A 66 13.55 1.40 26.65
N VAL A 67 13.48 0.13 26.28
CA VAL A 67 14.63 -0.78 26.30
C VAL A 67 15.57 -0.41 25.16
N TRP A 68 16.89 -0.51 25.36
CA TRP A 68 17.96 0.04 24.51
C TRP A 68 17.90 -0.32 23.01
N TYR A 69 17.22 -1.40 22.64
CA TYR A 69 17.03 -1.86 21.26
C TYR A 69 15.71 -1.41 20.62
N GLU A 70 14.84 -0.70 21.34
CA GLU A 70 13.57 -0.21 20.80
C GLU A 70 13.75 0.86 19.72
N LEU A 71 12.79 0.88 18.80
CA LEU A 71 12.59 1.98 17.87
C LEU A 71 11.95 3.18 18.57
N TRP A 72 12.20 4.38 18.05
CA TRP A 72 11.65 5.64 18.58
C TRP A 72 10.12 5.56 18.68
N ASN A 73 9.47 5.17 17.58
CA ASN A 73 8.03 4.93 17.51
C ASN A 73 7.77 3.54 16.94
N GLN A 74 7.24 2.65 17.78
CA GLN A 74 6.69 1.40 17.27
C GLN A 74 5.41 1.68 16.49
N ARG A 75 5.27 1.05 15.32
CA ARG A 75 4.04 1.05 14.53
C ARG A 75 3.15 -0.10 14.97
N ASN A 76 1.87 -0.06 14.59
CA ASN A 76 1.01 -1.21 14.79
C ASN A 76 1.50 -2.37 13.91
N LEU A 77 1.93 -3.46 14.55
CA LEU A 77 2.47 -4.66 13.91
C LEU A 77 1.43 -5.29 12.96
N GLU A 78 0.14 -5.25 13.31
CA GLU A 78 -0.92 -5.79 12.46
C GLU A 78 -0.93 -5.11 11.08
N ASN A 79 -0.60 -3.82 10.99
CA ASN A 79 -0.51 -3.13 9.70
C ASN A 79 0.55 -3.74 8.77
N PHE A 80 1.60 -4.38 9.30
CA PHE A 80 2.61 -5.07 8.50
C PHE A 80 2.24 -6.53 8.24
N ARG A 81 1.52 -7.17 9.17
CA ARG A 81 1.08 -8.57 9.06
C ARG A 81 -0.13 -8.77 8.18
N THR A 82 -0.99 -7.77 8.01
CA THR A 82 -2.18 -7.91 7.16
C THR A 82 -1.86 -7.62 5.70
N ARG A 83 -2.43 -8.43 4.79
CA ARG A 83 -2.43 -8.16 3.35
C ARG A 83 -3.07 -6.81 3.05
N LYS A 84 -2.45 -5.99 2.19
CA LYS A 84 -2.77 -4.56 2.06
C LYS A 84 -2.43 -4.01 0.69
N ILE A 85 -3.01 -2.87 0.35
CA ILE A 85 -2.57 -2.08 -0.81
C ILE A 85 -1.49 -1.10 -0.36
N VAL A 86 -0.46 -0.89 -1.17
CA VAL A 86 0.61 0.08 -0.91
C VAL A 86 0.84 0.99 -2.10
N THR A 87 1.34 2.20 -1.82
CA THR A 87 1.70 3.22 -2.82
C THR A 87 2.95 3.98 -2.37
N PRO A 88 3.87 4.36 -3.27
CA PRO A 88 5.03 5.16 -2.91
C PRO A 88 4.59 6.56 -2.49
N GLU A 89 5.26 7.17 -1.50
CA GLU A 89 4.93 8.53 -1.07
C GLU A 89 5.14 9.58 -2.18
N LEU A 90 6.04 9.33 -3.14
CA LEU A 90 6.36 10.25 -4.23
C LEU A 90 6.25 9.51 -5.56
N SER A 91 5.33 9.95 -6.43
CA SER A 91 5.07 9.33 -7.73
C SER A 91 4.54 10.32 -8.76
N ASP A 92 4.86 10.11 -10.03
CA ASP A 92 4.38 10.87 -11.21
C ASP A 92 2.98 10.45 -11.68
N ARG A 93 2.56 9.25 -11.27
CA ARG A 93 1.28 8.61 -11.60
C ARG A 93 0.82 7.66 -10.50
N ASN A 94 -0.37 7.10 -10.64
CA ASN A 94 -0.87 6.09 -9.74
C ASN A 94 -0.03 4.80 -9.85
N ARG A 95 0.51 4.40 -8.70
CA ARG A 95 1.34 3.20 -8.53
C ARG A 95 0.87 2.49 -7.27
N PHE A 96 -0.27 1.84 -7.38
CA PHE A 96 -0.80 1.00 -6.32
C PHE A 96 -0.52 -0.46 -6.62
N CYS A 97 -0.09 -1.22 -5.62
CA CYS A 97 0.06 -2.66 -5.71
C CYS A 97 -0.41 -3.34 -4.42
N ILE A 98 -0.63 -4.66 -4.46
CA ILE A 98 -0.83 -5.44 -3.24
C ILE A 98 0.54 -5.76 -2.63
N ALA A 99 0.64 -5.54 -1.33
CA ALA A 99 1.68 -6.12 -0.50
C ALA A 99 1.07 -7.25 0.33
N GLU A 100 1.69 -8.42 0.25
CA GLU A 100 1.26 -9.59 1.01
C GLU A 100 1.49 -9.41 2.52
N GLU A 101 1.13 -10.43 3.29
CA GLU A 101 1.36 -10.50 4.73
C GLU A 101 2.86 -10.40 5.05
N ASP A 102 3.17 -9.91 6.26
CA ASP A 102 4.54 -9.70 6.76
C ASP A 102 5.45 -8.80 5.90
N VAL A 103 4.88 -7.98 5.01
CA VAL A 103 5.64 -6.94 4.29
C VAL A 103 5.75 -5.66 5.12
N PHE A 104 6.98 -5.34 5.54
CA PHE A 104 7.33 -4.11 6.25
C PHE A 104 7.74 -2.99 5.29
N TYR A 105 7.39 -1.76 5.63
CA TYR A 105 7.74 -0.57 4.85
C TYR A 105 7.99 0.65 5.75
N GLY A 106 8.80 1.58 5.22
CA GLY A 106 9.16 2.82 5.89
C GLY A 106 8.33 4.02 5.42
N ASP A 107 8.81 5.21 5.76
CA ASP A 107 8.21 6.53 5.43
C ASP A 107 7.94 6.74 3.94
N THR A 108 8.75 6.15 3.06
CA THR A 108 8.59 6.31 1.60
C THR A 108 7.37 5.59 1.01
N VAL A 109 6.53 4.96 1.83
CA VAL A 109 5.40 4.12 1.42
C VAL A 109 4.19 4.38 2.31
N CYS A 110 3.02 4.54 1.69
CA CYS A 110 1.73 4.52 2.39
C CYS A 110 1.04 3.17 2.19
N GLY A 111 0.43 2.65 3.25
CA GLY A 111 -0.39 1.44 3.21
C GLY A 111 -1.86 1.73 3.42
N ILE A 112 -2.72 1.00 2.72
CA ILE A 112 -4.18 1.08 2.75
C ILE A 112 -4.70 -0.30 3.12
N VAL A 113 -5.44 -0.36 4.24
CA VAL A 113 -6.05 -1.58 4.76
C VAL A 113 -7.56 -1.35 4.84
N PRO A 114 -8.40 -2.26 4.27
CA PRO A 114 -9.84 -2.22 4.48
C PRO A 114 -10.16 -2.25 5.99
N LYS A 115 -11.14 -1.45 6.40
CA LYS A 115 -11.55 -1.44 7.81
C LYS A 115 -12.30 -2.72 8.13
N ALA A 116 -12.27 -3.15 9.39
CA ALA A 116 -12.98 -4.34 9.84
C ALA A 116 -14.51 -4.28 9.59
N GLN A 117 -15.08 -3.07 9.49
CA GLN A 117 -16.51 -2.84 9.21
C GLN A 117 -16.83 -2.76 7.70
N SER A 118 -15.83 -2.84 6.83
CA SER A 118 -16.05 -2.88 5.38
C SER A 118 -16.73 -4.20 4.98
N ASP A 119 -17.56 -4.16 3.94
CA ASP A 119 -18.15 -5.37 3.36
C ASP A 119 -17.04 -6.30 2.87
N SER A 120 -16.90 -7.46 3.51
CA SER A 120 -15.83 -8.42 3.25
C SER A 120 -15.91 -9.04 1.85
N ARG A 121 -17.03 -8.87 1.14
CA ARG A 121 -17.20 -9.28 -0.26
C ARG A 121 -16.50 -8.33 -1.24
N ILE A 122 -16.20 -7.10 -0.82
CA ILE A 122 -15.41 -6.16 -1.64
C ILE A 122 -13.95 -6.60 -1.61
N SER A 123 -13.48 -7.09 -2.75
CA SER A 123 -12.12 -7.61 -2.89
C SER A 123 -11.06 -6.51 -2.92
N LEU A 124 -9.85 -6.82 -2.45
CA LEU A 124 -8.69 -5.95 -2.64
C LEU A 124 -8.38 -5.73 -4.14
N SER A 125 -8.59 -6.74 -4.98
CA SER A 125 -8.40 -6.64 -6.43
C SER A 125 -9.31 -5.57 -7.04
N PHE A 126 -10.58 -5.49 -6.62
CA PHE A 126 -11.49 -4.43 -7.05
C PHE A 126 -10.97 -3.04 -6.64
N ILE A 127 -10.62 -2.85 -5.36
CA ILE A 127 -10.11 -1.57 -4.86
C ILE A 127 -8.82 -1.18 -5.61
N LEU A 128 -7.93 -2.15 -5.85
CA LEU A 128 -6.70 -1.95 -6.61
C LEU A 128 -6.97 -1.49 -8.04
N GLY A 129 -7.97 -2.09 -8.70
CA GLY A 129 -8.41 -1.70 -10.04
C GLY A 129 -8.91 -0.26 -10.08
N LEU A 130 -9.75 0.14 -9.12
CA LEU A 130 -10.19 1.53 -9.00
C LEU A 130 -9.01 2.47 -8.81
N LEU A 131 -8.12 2.19 -7.85
CA LEU A 131 -7.02 3.07 -7.50
C LEU A 131 -6.00 3.27 -8.64
N ASN A 132 -5.87 2.30 -9.55
CA ASN A 132 -5.00 2.43 -10.73
C ASN A 132 -5.74 2.92 -11.99
N SER A 133 -7.05 3.24 -11.92
CA SER A 133 -7.81 3.76 -13.06
C SER A 133 -7.43 5.20 -13.45
N ALA A 134 -7.60 5.52 -14.72
CA ALA A 134 -7.36 6.86 -15.28
C ALA A 134 -8.21 7.93 -14.58
N LEU A 135 -9.48 7.64 -14.30
CA LEU A 135 -10.37 8.57 -13.60
C LEU A 135 -9.84 8.92 -12.20
N LEU A 136 -9.49 7.92 -11.39
CA LEU A 136 -9.02 8.18 -10.03
C LEU A 136 -7.63 8.81 -10.03
N GLU A 137 -6.78 8.54 -11.01
CA GLU A 137 -5.53 9.28 -11.19
C GLU A 137 -5.78 10.75 -11.50
N TRP A 138 -6.67 11.03 -12.45
CA TRP A 138 -7.04 12.39 -12.84
C TRP A 138 -7.57 13.17 -11.64
N VAL A 139 -8.51 12.61 -10.87
CA VAL A 139 -9.05 13.22 -9.65
C VAL A 139 -7.96 13.42 -8.61
N TYR A 140 -7.09 12.43 -8.40
CA TYR A 140 -6.04 12.51 -7.40
C TYR A 140 -5.05 13.64 -7.68
N LYS A 141 -4.66 13.82 -8.94
CA LYS A 141 -3.76 14.89 -9.38
C LYS A 141 -4.33 16.29 -9.15
N LYS A 142 -5.65 16.45 -9.05
CA LYS A 142 -6.31 17.73 -8.70
C LYS A 142 -6.36 18.03 -7.21
N THR A 143 -6.21 17.00 -6.36
CA THR A 143 -6.42 17.11 -4.90
C THR A 143 -5.12 17.03 -4.11
N THR A 144 -4.07 16.44 -4.69
CA THR A 144 -2.76 16.32 -4.05
C THR A 144 -1.82 17.49 -4.36
N VAL A 145 -0.65 17.50 -3.70
CA VAL A 145 0.37 18.54 -3.83
C VAL A 145 1.39 18.14 -4.91
N PRO A 146 1.55 18.96 -5.96
CA PRO A 146 2.59 18.75 -6.96
C PRO A 146 4.00 19.00 -6.38
N LYS A 147 4.98 18.33 -6.96
CA LYS A 147 6.41 18.43 -6.67
C LYS A 147 7.19 18.62 -7.97
N ALA A 148 8.45 19.01 -7.84
CA ALA A 148 9.33 19.21 -8.99
C ALA A 148 9.40 17.95 -9.87
N GLY A 149 9.51 18.15 -11.19
CA GLY A 149 9.62 17.05 -12.15
C GLY A 149 8.32 16.29 -12.45
N GLY A 150 7.16 16.87 -12.16
CA GLY A 150 5.86 16.24 -12.44
C GLY A 150 5.44 15.18 -11.42
N PHE A 151 6.11 15.12 -10.27
CA PHE A 151 5.76 14.21 -9.19
C PHE A 151 4.65 14.78 -8.30
N PHE A 152 3.98 13.89 -7.59
CA PHE A 152 2.89 14.17 -6.66
C PHE A 152 3.12 13.42 -5.34
N ILE A 153 2.52 13.92 -4.26
CA ILE A 153 2.64 13.32 -2.93
C ILE A 153 1.48 12.36 -2.65
N TYR A 154 1.79 11.13 -2.27
CA TYR A 154 0.81 10.12 -1.85
C TYR A 154 0.88 9.92 -0.34
N LYS A 155 0.26 10.83 0.41
CA LYS A 155 0.13 10.75 1.87
C LYS A 155 -1.30 10.54 2.32
N VAL A 156 -1.47 9.97 3.51
CA VAL A 156 -2.76 9.65 4.14
C VAL A 156 -3.77 10.79 4.07
N MET A 157 -3.33 12.05 4.26
CA MET A 157 -4.21 13.22 4.24
C MET A 157 -4.88 13.48 2.88
N PHE A 158 -4.26 13.06 1.77
CA PHE A 158 -4.82 13.17 0.42
C PHE A 158 -5.46 11.86 -0.03
N LEU A 159 -4.83 10.72 0.30
CA LEU A 159 -5.34 9.39 -0.05
C LEU A 159 -6.74 9.13 0.51
N LYS A 160 -7.05 9.67 1.71
CA LYS A 160 -8.36 9.52 2.35
C LYS A 160 -9.49 10.27 1.62
N GLU A 161 -9.14 11.21 0.74
CA GLU A 161 -10.09 12.03 -0.02
C GLU A 161 -10.42 11.43 -1.39
N ILE A 162 -9.78 10.31 -1.77
CA ILE A 162 -10.09 9.61 -3.02
C ILE A 162 -11.56 9.14 -2.96
N PRO A 163 -12.41 9.54 -3.92
CA PRO A 163 -13.82 9.16 -3.91
C PRO A 163 -13.95 7.71 -4.38
N ILE A 164 -13.84 6.75 -3.46
CA ILE A 164 -14.07 5.33 -3.77
C ILE A 164 -15.58 5.06 -3.90
N TYR A 165 -15.99 4.53 -5.04
CA TYR A 165 -17.40 4.19 -5.29
C TYR A 165 -17.88 3.14 -4.28
N ASN A 166 -18.97 3.46 -3.58
CA ASN A 166 -19.54 2.57 -2.57
C ASN A 166 -20.55 1.62 -3.21
N LEU A 167 -20.08 0.43 -3.61
CA LEU A 167 -20.94 -0.59 -4.21
C LEU A 167 -21.89 -1.23 -3.19
N ASP A 168 -23.10 -1.53 -3.64
CA ASP A 168 -24.04 -2.40 -2.93
C ASP A 168 -24.06 -3.78 -3.58
N LEU A 169 -23.24 -4.70 -3.08
CA LEU A 169 -23.09 -6.05 -3.65
C LEU A 169 -24.35 -6.94 -3.51
N SER A 170 -25.40 -6.46 -2.83
CA SER A 170 -26.72 -7.10 -2.91
C SER A 170 -27.33 -6.93 -4.31
N LYS A 171 -27.03 -5.84 -5.02
CA LYS A 171 -27.48 -5.57 -6.39
C LYS A 171 -26.65 -6.37 -7.39
N GLN A 172 -27.34 -7.01 -8.34
CA GLN A 172 -26.68 -7.80 -9.38
C GLN A 172 -25.78 -6.92 -10.27
N SER A 173 -26.19 -5.69 -10.59
CA SER A 173 -25.41 -4.75 -11.41
C SER A 173 -24.03 -4.45 -10.78
N ASP A 174 -24.03 -4.17 -9.48
CA ASP A 174 -22.83 -3.77 -8.74
C ASP A 174 -21.90 -4.96 -8.57
N ARG A 175 -22.46 -6.14 -8.32
CA ARG A 175 -21.70 -7.40 -8.25
C ARG A 175 -21.01 -7.73 -9.58
N VAL A 176 -21.71 -7.59 -10.70
CA VAL A 176 -21.13 -7.84 -12.03
C VAL A 176 -19.95 -6.91 -12.30
N LYS A 177 -20.08 -5.61 -11.97
CA LYS A 177 -18.99 -4.64 -12.14
C LYS A 177 -17.81 -4.91 -11.20
N HIS A 178 -18.09 -5.23 -9.94
CA HIS A 178 -17.09 -5.66 -8.97
C HIS A 178 -16.28 -6.84 -9.49
N ASP A 179 -16.96 -7.92 -9.86
CA ASP A 179 -16.33 -9.18 -10.28
C ASP A 179 -15.56 -9.01 -11.59
N ALA A 180 -16.07 -8.17 -12.52
CA ALA A 180 -15.39 -7.86 -13.76
C ALA A 180 -14.05 -7.15 -13.53
N ILE A 181 -14.03 -6.08 -12.70
CA ILE A 181 -12.79 -5.36 -12.38
C ILE A 181 -11.84 -6.29 -11.61
N ALA A 182 -12.32 -7.01 -10.59
CA ALA A 182 -11.50 -7.92 -9.81
C ALA A 182 -10.81 -8.97 -10.69
N LYS A 183 -11.56 -9.58 -11.62
CA LYS A 183 -11.04 -10.57 -12.58
C LYS A 183 -10.02 -9.97 -13.55
N LEU A 184 -10.25 -8.76 -14.06
CA LEU A 184 -9.27 -8.07 -14.92
C LEU A 184 -7.97 -7.81 -14.17
N VAL A 185 -8.06 -7.38 -12.91
CA VAL A 185 -6.88 -7.19 -12.04
C VAL A 185 -6.15 -8.50 -11.80
N GLU A 186 -6.86 -9.61 -11.53
CA GLU A 186 -6.25 -10.93 -11.40
C GLU A 186 -5.52 -11.36 -12.68
N CYS A 187 -6.09 -11.08 -13.86
CA CYS A 187 -5.41 -11.29 -15.14
C CYS A 187 -4.14 -10.43 -15.28
N ILE A 188 -4.19 -9.16 -14.88
CA ILE A 188 -3.01 -8.27 -14.86
C ILE A 188 -1.92 -8.85 -13.95
N LEU A 189 -2.28 -9.25 -12.74
CA LEU A 189 -1.33 -9.82 -11.77
C LEU A 189 -0.69 -11.12 -12.30
N ALA A 190 -1.48 -12.03 -12.87
CA ALA A 190 -0.97 -13.25 -13.48
C ALA A 190 -0.04 -12.97 -14.68
N THR A 191 -0.40 -11.99 -15.52
CA THR A 191 0.42 -11.56 -16.66
C THR A 191 1.75 -10.99 -16.20
N LYS A 192 1.74 -10.08 -15.21
CA LYS A 192 2.95 -9.49 -14.62
C LYS A 192 3.81 -10.48 -13.85
N ALA A 193 3.22 -11.53 -13.28
CA ALA A 193 3.95 -12.61 -12.63
C ALA A 193 4.72 -13.47 -13.64
N ALA A 194 4.15 -13.71 -14.82
CA ALA A 194 4.80 -14.44 -15.90
C ALA A 194 5.89 -13.59 -16.59
N ASP A 195 5.58 -12.31 -16.83
CA ASP A 195 6.52 -11.33 -17.39
C ASP A 195 6.30 -9.94 -16.77
N PRO A 196 7.21 -9.46 -15.90
CA PRO A 196 7.11 -8.14 -15.29
C PRO A 196 7.05 -6.98 -16.30
N ALA A 197 7.60 -7.16 -17.50
CA ALA A 197 7.62 -6.17 -18.56
C ALA A 197 6.40 -6.25 -19.49
N ALA A 198 5.51 -7.23 -19.33
CA ALA A 198 4.35 -7.42 -20.19
C ALA A 198 3.48 -6.16 -20.28
N ASP A 199 3.01 -5.87 -21.49
CA ASP A 199 2.04 -4.82 -21.74
C ASP A 199 0.66 -5.24 -21.20
N ILE A 200 0.08 -4.35 -20.40
CA ILE A 200 -1.23 -4.53 -19.76
C ILE A 200 -2.23 -3.43 -20.13
N SER A 201 -1.87 -2.51 -21.04
CA SER A 201 -2.70 -1.34 -21.35
C SER A 201 -4.08 -1.71 -21.90
N ALA A 202 -4.20 -2.84 -22.61
CA ALA A 202 -5.50 -3.36 -23.06
C ALA A 202 -6.40 -3.83 -21.91
N LEU A 203 -5.83 -4.30 -20.79
CA LEU A 203 -6.59 -4.69 -19.60
C LEU A 203 -6.92 -3.46 -18.75
N GLU A 204 -5.98 -2.52 -18.62
CA GLU A 204 -6.19 -1.22 -17.95
C GLU A 204 -7.33 -0.45 -18.63
N GLY A 205 -7.31 -0.33 -19.95
CA GLY A 205 -8.38 0.35 -20.69
C GLY A 205 -9.76 -0.30 -20.50
N LYS A 206 -9.84 -1.62 -20.32
CA LYS A 206 -11.12 -2.29 -19.98
C LYS A 206 -11.58 -1.94 -18.56
N ILE A 207 -10.65 -1.83 -17.61
CA ILE A 207 -10.97 -1.36 -16.25
C ILE A 207 -11.47 0.08 -16.32
N ASP A 208 -10.78 0.95 -17.05
CA ASP A 208 -11.16 2.36 -17.18
C ASP A 208 -12.58 2.53 -17.72
N GLN A 209 -12.97 1.78 -18.76
CA GLN A 209 -14.34 1.81 -19.28
C GLN A 209 -15.39 1.42 -18.23
N ILE A 210 -15.14 0.38 -17.44
CA ILE A 210 -16.06 -0.03 -16.36
C ILE A 210 -16.09 1.04 -15.26
N VAL A 211 -14.95 1.68 -14.97
CA VAL A 211 -14.87 2.77 -13.99
C VAL A 211 -15.62 4.00 -14.46
N TYR A 212 -15.50 4.40 -15.72
CA TYR A 212 -16.29 5.50 -16.27
C TYR A 212 -17.79 5.23 -16.15
N GLU A 213 -18.23 4.01 -16.47
CA GLU A 213 -19.63 3.59 -16.29
C GLU A 213 -20.05 3.62 -14.81
N LEU A 214 -19.19 3.18 -13.88
CA LEU A 214 -19.45 3.21 -12.44
C LEU A 214 -19.72 4.63 -11.93
N TYR A 215 -18.95 5.60 -12.40
CA TYR A 215 -19.06 7.00 -11.97
C TYR A 215 -20.00 7.82 -12.86
N GLY A 216 -20.56 7.23 -13.92
CA GLY A 216 -21.56 7.85 -14.80
C GLY A 216 -21.01 8.95 -15.70
N LEU A 217 -19.76 8.80 -16.18
CA LEU A 217 -19.13 9.80 -17.05
C LEU A 217 -19.72 9.78 -18.46
N THR A 218 -19.82 10.96 -19.07
CA THR A 218 -20.13 11.11 -20.50
C THR A 218 -18.88 11.00 -21.39
N GLU A 219 -19.06 10.84 -22.69
CA GLU A 219 -17.94 10.80 -23.66
C GLU A 219 -17.09 12.08 -23.62
N GLU A 220 -17.72 13.24 -23.43
CA GLU A 220 -17.01 14.52 -23.28
C GLU A 220 -16.16 14.53 -22.01
N GLU A 221 -16.69 14.03 -20.89
CA GLU A 221 -15.95 13.93 -19.64
C GLU A 221 -14.81 12.91 -19.72
N ILE A 222 -15.03 11.80 -20.42
CA ILE A 222 -13.97 10.81 -20.68
C ILE A 222 -12.85 11.43 -21.54
N ALA A 223 -13.19 12.25 -22.53
CA ALA A 223 -12.19 12.96 -23.34
C ALA A 223 -11.30 13.91 -22.49
N ILE A 224 -11.89 14.62 -21.53
CA ILE A 224 -11.18 15.45 -20.54
C ILE A 224 -10.22 14.61 -19.70
N VAL A 225 -10.69 13.47 -19.17
CA VAL A 225 -9.89 12.60 -18.30
C VAL A 225 -8.68 12.04 -19.06
N GLU A 226 -8.87 11.64 -20.32
CA GLU A 226 -7.83 11.06 -21.16
C GLU A 226 -6.92 12.11 -21.83
N GLY A 227 -7.21 13.40 -21.66
CA GLY A 227 -6.42 14.49 -22.24
C GLY A 227 -6.48 14.54 -23.76
N ARG A 228 -7.65 14.22 -24.34
CA ARG A 228 -7.91 14.20 -25.79
C ARG A 228 -8.64 15.46 -26.30
N GLU A 229 -8.68 16.51 -25.48
CA GLU A 229 -9.23 17.83 -25.83
C GLU A 229 -8.30 18.65 -26.75
#